data_AF-Q6PUT6-F1
#
_entry.id   AF-Q6PUT6-F1
#
_cell.length_a   1.000
_cell.length_b   1.000
_cell.length_c   1.000
_cell.angle_alpha   90.00
_cell.angle_beta   90.00
_cell.angle_gamma   90.00
#
_symmetry.space_group_name_H-M   'P 1'
#
loop_
_entity.id
_entity.type
_entity.pdbx_description
1 polymer ?
#
loop_
_entity_poly.entity_id
_entity_poly.type
_entity_poly.pdbx_seq_one_letter_code
_entity_poly.pdbx_strand_id
1 'polypeptide(L)'
;MTSGEWQLEDVVSRLARHSQRATYGAVGGVVGRIARSVMSGQPKTPANSFVVSASSGEPTGYTQSERHTSLRARASVISSAAALAVWLREHS
;
A
#
# COMPACT_ATOMS: atom_id res chain seq x y z
N MET A 1 -9.12 19.65 1.59
CA MET A 1 -8.57 18.79 0.52
C MET A 1 -7.10 18.60 0.84
N THR A 2 -6.70 17.44 1.35
CA THR A 2 -5.29 17.18 1.66
C THR A 2 -4.60 16.88 0.33
N SER A 3 -3.80 17.82 -0.17
CA SER A 3 -2.80 17.52 -1.18
C SER A 3 -1.96 16.35 -0.68
N GLY A 4 -1.68 15.36 -1.54
CA GLY A 4 -0.90 14.18 -1.15
C GLY A 4 0.45 14.60 -0.57
N GLU A 5 0.69 14.30 0.70
CA GLU A 5 1.94 14.60 1.41
C GLU A 5 3.06 13.64 0.98
N TRP A 6 2.69 12.47 0.42
CA TRP A 6 3.61 11.38 0.11
C TRP A 6 3.59 11.01 -1.37
N GLN A 7 4.75 10.66 -1.91
CA GLN A 7 4.85 10.08 -3.25
C GLN A 7 4.52 8.57 -3.20
N LEU A 8 3.83 8.07 -4.22
CA LEU A 8 3.41 6.67 -4.27
C LEU A 8 4.58 5.69 -4.19
N GLU A 9 5.67 5.98 -4.89
CA GLU A 9 6.86 5.15 -4.92
C GLU A 9 7.48 5.01 -3.52
N ASP A 10 7.58 6.11 -2.77
CA ASP A 10 8.11 6.11 -1.40
C ASP A 10 7.23 5.28 -0.46
N VAL A 11 5.90 5.42 -0.58
CA VAL A 11 4.95 4.65 0.23
C VAL A 11 5.11 3.15 -0.04
N VAL A 12 5.10 2.75 -1.31
CA VAL A 12 5.26 1.34 -1.71
C VAL A 12 6.59 0.78 -1.23
N SER A 13 7.69 1.52 -1.44
CA SER A 13 9.04 1.10 -1.07
C SER A 13 9.13 0.81 0.44
N ARG A 14 8.57 1.69 1.28
CA ARG A 14 8.54 1.50 2.74
C ARG A 14 7.65 0.34 3.15
N LEU A 15 6.45 0.23 2.59
CA LEU A 15 5.54 -0.90 2.85
C LEU A 15 6.23 -2.23 2.55
N ALA A 16 6.91 -2.33 1.40
CA ALA A 16 7.65 -3.52 1.01
C ALA A 16 8.82 -3.82 1.95
N ARG A 17 9.66 -2.83 2.24
CA ARG A 17 10.81 -2.94 3.15
C ARG A 17 10.42 -3.48 4.52
N HIS A 18 9.27 -3.06 5.04
CA HIS A 18 8.78 -3.47 6.36
C HIS A 18 7.76 -4.60 6.34
N SER A 19 7.50 -5.21 5.17
CA SER A 19 6.48 -6.24 4.98
C SER A 19 5.11 -5.86 5.54
N GLN A 20 4.75 -4.58 5.40
CA GLN A 20 3.52 -4.01 5.93
C GLN A 20 2.52 -3.83 4.79
N ARG A 21 1.30 -4.37 4.94
CA ARG A 21 0.21 -4.13 4.00
C ARG A 21 -0.57 -2.88 4.37
N ALA A 22 -1.04 -2.16 3.35
CA ALA A 22 -1.97 -1.05 3.49
C ALA A 22 -3.08 -1.12 2.43
N THR A 23 -4.27 -0.63 2.76
CA THR A 23 -5.39 -0.67 1.80
C THR A 23 -5.22 0.37 0.71
N TYR A 24 -5.82 0.14 -0.48
CA TYR A 24 -5.90 1.16 -1.53
C TYR A 24 -6.47 2.49 -1.03
N GLY A 25 -7.43 2.45 -0.11
CA GLY A 25 -8.01 3.66 0.49
C GLY A 25 -7.02 4.41 1.38
N ALA A 26 -6.25 3.69 2.21
CA ALA A 26 -5.21 4.29 3.05
C ALA A 26 -4.11 4.94 2.21
N VAL A 27 -3.60 4.21 1.21
CA VAL A 27 -2.57 4.72 0.29
C VAL A 27 -3.10 5.90 -0.50
N GLY A 28 -4.31 5.81 -1.06
CA GLY A 28 -4.94 6.89 -1.80
C GLY A 28 -5.07 8.18 -1.00
N GLY A 29 -5.44 8.09 0.28
CA GLY A 29 -5.57 9.26 1.14
C GLY A 29 -4.24 9.96 1.44
N VAL A 30 -3.12 9.23 1.55
CA VAL A 30 -1.80 9.87 1.82
C VAL A 30 -1.12 10.41 0.55
N VAL A 31 -1.40 9.83 -0.62
CA VAL A 31 -0.84 10.27 -1.92
C VAL A 31 -1.78 11.21 -2.69
N GLY A 32 -2.96 11.53 -2.13
CA GLY A 32 -3.95 12.42 -2.77
C GLY A 32 -4.61 11.83 -4.03
N ARG A 33 -4.75 10.50 -4.12
CA ARG A 33 -5.40 9.80 -5.25
C ARG A 33 -6.64 9.04 -4.80
N ILE A 34 -7.59 8.86 -5.72
CA ILE A 34 -8.77 8.03 -5.47
C ILE A 34 -8.32 6.56 -5.39
N ALA A 35 -8.81 5.80 -4.39
CA ALA A 35 -8.40 4.41 -4.13
C ALA A 35 -8.33 3.53 -5.39
N ARG A 36 -9.34 3.61 -6.27
CA ARG A 36 -9.43 2.82 -7.51
C ARG A 36 -8.35 3.17 -8.54
N SER A 37 -7.76 4.35 -8.48
CA SER A 37 -6.74 4.83 -9.42
C SER A 37 -5.32 4.87 -8.83
N VAL A 38 -5.14 4.59 -7.53
CA VAL A 38 -3.83 4.66 -6.84
C VAL A 38 -2.74 3.92 -7.63
N MET A 39 -3.03 2.66 -7.98
CA MET A 39 -2.10 1.77 -8.70
C MET A 39 -2.36 1.73 -10.21
N SER A 40 -3.17 2.63 -10.76
CA SER A 40 -3.41 2.67 -12.20
C SER A 40 -2.11 3.01 -12.94
N GLY A 41 -1.78 2.23 -13.97
CA GLY A 41 -0.52 2.35 -14.72
C GLY A 41 0.72 1.84 -13.99
N GLN A 42 0.61 1.36 -12.74
CA GLN A 42 1.73 0.76 -12.04
C GLN A 42 1.91 -0.72 -12.44
N PRO A 43 3.16 -1.19 -12.63
CA PRO A 43 3.41 -2.61 -12.93
C PRO A 43 3.04 -3.49 -11.73
N LYS A 44 2.64 -4.74 -11.98
CA LYS A 44 2.43 -5.73 -10.92
C LYS A 44 3.76 -6.29 -10.47
N THR A 45 4.32 -5.71 -9.42
CA THR A 45 5.60 -6.13 -8.83
C THR A 45 5.40 -6.64 -7.41
N PRO A 46 6.32 -7.47 -6.88
CA PRO A 46 6.27 -7.87 -5.48
C PRO A 46 6.13 -6.69 -4.51
N ALA A 47 6.82 -5.57 -4.73
CA ALA A 47 6.68 -4.39 -3.88
C ALA A 47 5.26 -3.79 -3.93
N ASN A 48 4.69 -3.66 -5.13
CA ASN A 48 3.33 -3.13 -5.33
C ASN A 48 2.25 -4.05 -4.74
N SER A 49 2.54 -5.33 -4.52
CA SER A 49 1.61 -6.30 -3.93
C SER A 49 1.25 -6.01 -2.46
N PHE A 50 1.95 -5.11 -1.77
CA PHE A 50 1.61 -4.67 -0.41
C PHE A 50 0.43 -3.68 -0.35
N VAL A 51 -0.01 -3.15 -1.49
CA VAL A 51 -1.25 -2.36 -1.58
C VAL A 51 -2.41 -3.29 -1.86
N VAL A 52 -3.32 -3.42 -0.90
CA VAL A 52 -4.33 -4.49 -0.88
C VAL A 52 -5.77 -4.00 -0.80
N SER A 53 -6.71 -4.88 -1.14
CA SER A 53 -8.13 -4.63 -0.92
C SER A 53 -8.45 -4.59 0.58
N ALA A 54 -9.32 -3.65 0.98
CA ALA A 54 -9.83 -3.59 2.34
C ALA A 54 -10.69 -4.81 2.72
N SER A 55 -11.37 -5.44 1.75
CA SER A 55 -12.27 -6.57 2.01
C SER A 55 -11.54 -7.91 2.13
N SER A 56 -10.53 -8.15 1.31
CA SER A 56 -9.82 -9.44 1.26
C SER A 56 -8.46 -9.43 1.92
N GLY A 57 -7.86 -8.25 2.16
CA GLY A 57 -6.47 -8.13 2.58
C GLY A 57 -5.46 -8.57 1.52
N GLU A 58 -5.91 -8.80 0.28
CA GLU A 58 -5.11 -9.25 -0.85
C GLU A 58 -4.93 -8.19 -1.93
N PRO A 59 -3.78 -8.18 -2.64
CA PRO A 59 -3.61 -7.37 -3.83
C PRO A 59 -4.50 -7.87 -4.97
N THR A 60 -5.14 -6.94 -5.69
CA THR A 60 -6.13 -7.28 -6.71
C THR A 60 -5.47 -7.63 -8.05
N GLY A 61 -5.77 -8.81 -8.58
CA GLY A 61 -5.32 -9.23 -9.91
C GLY A 61 -3.86 -9.70 -9.99
N TYR A 62 -3.19 -9.92 -8.85
CA TYR A 62 -1.81 -10.43 -8.81
C TYR A 62 -1.80 -11.97 -8.82
N THR A 63 -0.95 -12.55 -9.66
CA THR A 63 -0.56 -13.96 -9.62
C THR A 63 0.31 -14.25 -8.39
N GLN A 64 0.64 -15.52 -8.14
CA GLN A 64 1.44 -15.88 -6.97
C GLN A 64 2.91 -15.43 -7.09
N SER A 65 3.49 -15.44 -8.29
CA SER A 65 4.86 -14.98 -8.56
C SER A 65 5.00 -13.45 -8.51
N GLU A 66 3.92 -12.70 -8.78
CA GLU A 66 3.89 -11.24 -8.66
C GLU A 66 3.73 -10.77 -7.20
N ARG A 67 3.40 -11.67 -6.26
CA ARG A 67 3.27 -11.34 -4.84
C ARG A 67 4.60 -11.49 -4.14
N HIS A 68 4.87 -10.59 -3.19
CA HIS A 68 6.04 -10.74 -2.32
C HIS A 68 5.88 -11.97 -1.43
N THR A 69 6.95 -12.76 -1.24
CA THR A 69 6.92 -13.96 -0.38
C THR A 69 6.52 -13.62 1.06
N SER A 70 6.97 -12.46 1.55
CA SER A 70 6.64 -11.93 2.88
C SER A 70 5.31 -11.16 2.94
N LEU A 71 4.47 -11.19 1.90
CA LEU A 71 3.22 -10.43 1.85
C LEU A 71 2.31 -10.70 3.06
N ARG A 72 2.35 -11.91 3.61
CA ARG A 72 1.57 -12.34 4.79
C ARG A 72 2.39 -12.45 6.07
N ALA A 73 3.64 -11.99 6.09
CA ALA A 73 4.48 -12.08 7.28
C ALA A 73 3.90 -11.33 8.49
N ARG A 74 3.14 -10.27 8.25
CA ARG A 74 2.38 -9.53 9.28
C ARG A 74 0.88 -9.72 9.09
N ALA A 75 0.16 -9.98 10.19
CA ALA A 75 -1.29 -10.09 10.17
C ALA A 75 -1.98 -8.73 9.97
N SER A 76 -1.41 -7.65 10.50
CA SER A 76 -2.02 -6.31 10.47
C SER A 76 -2.04 -5.70 9.05
N VAL A 77 -3.15 -5.03 8.73
CA VAL A 77 -3.33 -4.24 7.51
C VAL A 77 -3.73 -2.82 7.91
N ILE A 78 -3.00 -1.82 7.42
CA ILE A 78 -3.32 -0.42 7.70
C ILE A 78 -4.46 0.01 6.78
N SER A 79 -5.60 0.41 7.36
CA SER A 79 -6.85 0.64 6.62
C SER A 79 -7.26 2.11 6.47
N SER A 80 -6.63 3.04 7.19
CA SER A 80 -6.92 4.48 7.11
C SER A 80 -5.68 5.30 6.72
N ALA A 81 -5.90 6.42 6.05
CA ALA A 81 -4.83 7.32 5.63
C ALA A 81 -4.11 7.96 6.84
N ALA A 82 -4.85 8.30 7.90
CA ALA A 82 -4.26 8.84 9.12
C ALA A 82 -3.31 7.85 9.80
N ALA A 83 -3.71 6.58 9.93
CA ALA A 83 -2.85 5.54 10.48
C ALA A 83 -1.63 5.27 9.60
N LEU A 84 -1.80 5.28 8.27
CA LEU A 84 -0.67 5.13 7.35
C LEU A 84 0.31 6.30 7.45
N ALA A 85 -0.18 7.54 7.58
CA ALA A 85 0.68 8.71 7.72
C ALA A 85 1.50 8.68 9.03
N VAL A 86 0.90 8.24 10.15
CA VAL A 86 1.65 8.01 11.40
C VAL A 86 2.71 6.93 11.20
N TRP A 87 2.31 5.79 10.63
CA TRP A 87 3.23 4.68 10.39
C TRP A 87 4.41 5.07 9.48
N LEU A 88 4.18 5.85 8.41
CA LEU A 88 5.20 6.32 7.48
C LEU A 88 6.21 7.26 8.15
N ARG A 89 5.79 8.08 9.13
CA ARG A 89 6.68 8.95 9.91
C ARG A 89 7.57 8.15 10.87
N GLU A 90 7.06 7.06 11.42
CA GLU A 90 7.79 6.18 12.35
C GLU A 90 8.77 5.24 11.62
N HIS A 91 8.58 5.00 10.33
CA HIS A 91 9.34 4.00 9.53
C HIS A 91 10.03 4.65 8.33
N SER A 92 10.94 5.60 8.58
CA SER A 92 11.74 6.30 7.55
C SER A 92 12.73 5.40 6.80
#